data_AF-A0A0K0FGW6-F1
#
_entry.id   AF-A0A0K0FGW6-F1
#
_cell.length_a   1.000
_cell.length_b   1.000
_cell.length_c   1.000
_cell.angle_alpha   90.00
_cell.angle_beta   90.00
_cell.angle_gamma   90.00
#
_symmetry.space_group_name_H-M   'P 1'
#
loop_
_entity.id
_entity.type
_entity.pdbx_description
1 polymer ?
#
loop_
_entity_poly.entity_id
_entity_poly.type
_entity_poly.pdbx_seq_one_letter_code
_entity_poly.pdbx_strand_id
1 'polypeptide(L)'
;MCRLKTCSSLLLRNKNDPFLDKIWLDKNEDPKQFPKPQLTAKKVVVFVWWSCERLLHYEFPKHGGTINSELYCQLLDKVHQKLSQKRPSLVNIKGPILLHDNEHPHISRITL
;
A
#
# COMPACT_ATOMS: atom_id res chain seq x y z
N MET A 1 -6.24 -9.16 -10.99
CA MET A 1 -5.91 -8.31 -12.16
C MET A 1 -4.40 -8.10 -12.25
N CYS A 2 -3.75 -8.41 -13.38
CA CYS A 2 -2.31 -8.27 -13.57
C CYS A 2 -1.88 -6.79 -13.58
N ARG A 3 -0.73 -6.44 -12.97
CA ARG A 3 -0.16 -5.08 -12.98
C ARG A 3 -0.10 -4.48 -14.39
N LEU A 4 0.20 -5.30 -15.40
CA LEU A 4 0.22 -4.89 -16.79
C LEU A 4 -1.14 -4.33 -17.23
N LYS A 5 -2.25 -5.00 -16.88
CA LYS A 5 -3.60 -4.53 -17.23
C LYS A 5 -3.93 -3.20 -16.57
N THR A 6 -3.58 -3.04 -15.30
CA THR A 6 -3.80 -1.77 -14.59
C THR A 6 -2.95 -0.64 -15.18
N CYS A 7 -1.66 -0.88 -15.42
CA CYS A 7 -0.78 0.10 -16.06
C CYS A 7 -1.29 0.47 -17.47
N SER A 8 -1.70 -0.51 -18.27
CA SER A 8 -2.28 -0.27 -19.61
C SER A 8 -3.55 0.57 -19.55
N SER A 9 -4.46 0.30 -18.62
CA SER A 9 -5.69 1.10 -18.46
C SER A 9 -5.39 2.53 -18.00
N LEU A 10 -4.43 2.72 -17.09
CA LEU A 10 -4.02 4.05 -16.63
C LEU A 10 -3.33 4.85 -17.75
N LEU A 11 -2.47 4.20 -18.54
CA LEU A 11 -1.85 4.82 -19.72
C LEU A 11 -2.90 5.21 -20.77
N LEU A 12 -3.89 4.34 -21.01
CA LEU A 12 -4.97 4.64 -21.96
C LEU A 12 -5.82 5.81 -21.47
N ARG A 13 -6.15 5.86 -20.18
CA ARG A 13 -6.86 7.00 -19.58
C ARG A 13 -6.04 8.28 -19.71
N ASN A 14 -4.73 8.23 -19.48
CA ASN A 14 -3.85 9.39 -19.59
C ASN A 14 -3.78 9.95 -21.02
N LYS A 15 -3.95 9.11 -22.05
CA LYS A 15 -4.04 9.57 -23.45
C LYS A 15 -5.31 10.38 -23.72
N ASN A 16 -6.41 10.09 -23.02
CA ASN A 16 -7.69 10.77 -23.20
C ASN A 16 -7.82 12.01 -22.31
N ASP A 17 -7.28 11.95 -21.09
CA ASP A 17 -7.27 13.02 -20.10
C ASP A 17 -5.92 12.99 -19.36
N PRO A 18 -4.96 13.86 -19.69
CA PRO A 18 -3.64 13.87 -19.08
C PRO A 18 -3.71 14.17 -17.57
N PHE A 19 -3.49 13.13 -16.76
CA PHE A 19 -3.52 13.23 -15.30
C PHE A 19 -2.21 12.76 -14.66
N LEU A 20 -1.39 11.99 -15.38
CA LEU A 20 -0.12 11.50 -14.88
C LEU A 20 0.88 12.65 -14.66
N ASP A 21 0.87 13.70 -15.47
CA ASP A 21 1.75 14.89 -15.32
C ASP A 21 1.53 15.64 -14.00
N LYS A 22 0.39 15.41 -13.32
CA LYS A 22 0.09 15.96 -11.98
C LYS A 22 0.59 15.08 -10.84
N ILE A 23 0.98 13.84 -11.13
CA ILE A 23 1.31 12.79 -10.15
C ILE A 23 2.74 12.30 -10.32
N TRP A 24 3.25 12.30 -11.54
CA TRP A 24 4.54 11.77 -11.96
C TRP A 24 5.33 12.87 -12.66
N LEU A 25 6.61 12.96 -12.33
CA LEU A 25 7.57 13.82 -13.02
C LEU A 25 8.24 13.00 -14.12
N ASP A 26 8.59 13.67 -15.20
CA ASP A 26 9.47 13.07 -16.21
C ASP A 26 10.84 12.75 -15.61
N LYS A 27 11.52 11.75 -16.19
CA LYS A 27 12.76 11.16 -15.65
C LYS A 27 13.90 12.18 -15.41
N ASN A 28 13.83 13.35 -16.05
CA ASN A 28 14.81 14.42 -15.95
C ASN A 28 14.19 15.77 -15.53
N GLU A 29 12.92 15.81 -15.12
CA GLU A 29 12.31 17.02 -14.56
C GLU A 29 12.70 17.15 -13.08
N ASP A 30 13.12 18.35 -12.68
CA ASP A 30 13.32 18.67 -11.27
C ASP A 30 11.99 18.56 -10.50
N PRO A 31 12.01 18.06 -9.25
CA PRO A 31 10.80 17.98 -8.44
C PRO A 31 10.13 19.33 -8.27
N LYS A 32 8.90 19.48 -8.78
CA LYS A 32 8.08 20.67 -8.57
C LYS A 32 7.82 20.85 -7.07
N GLN A 33 8.35 21.93 -6.48
CA GLN A 33 8.09 22.27 -5.09
C GLN A 33 6.65 22.78 -4.96
N PHE A 34 5.78 21.96 -4.39
CA PHE A 34 4.48 22.41 -3.93
C PHE A 34 4.61 22.94 -2.50
N PRO A 35 4.07 24.12 -2.18
CA PRO A 35 4.03 24.59 -0.80
C PRO A 35 3.31 23.53 0.02
N LYS A 36 4.03 22.97 1.00
CA LYS A 36 3.48 21.95 1.89
C LYS A 36 2.28 22.60 2.59
N PRO A 37 1.05 22.11 2.39
CA PRO A 37 -0.11 22.71 3.03
C PRO A 37 0.14 22.74 4.54
N GLN A 38 -0.05 23.90 5.17
CA GLN A 38 -0.04 24.01 6.63
C GLN A 38 -1.29 23.31 7.18
N LEU A 39 -1.29 21.98 7.13
CA LEU A 39 -2.35 21.15 7.67
C LEU A 39 -2.17 21.07 9.17
N THR A 40 -2.88 21.91 9.92
CA THR A 40 -3.23 21.71 11.33
C THR A 40 -4.26 20.57 11.51
N ALA A 41 -4.33 19.65 10.56
CA ALA A 41 -5.29 18.57 10.53
C ALA A 41 -4.75 17.34 11.26
N LYS A 42 -5.59 16.76 12.12
CA LYS A 42 -5.34 15.45 12.74
C LYS A 42 -5.06 14.42 11.63
N LYS A 43 -3.80 13.99 11.51
CA LYS A 43 -3.40 12.98 10.53
C LYS A 43 -4.02 11.64 10.92
N VAL A 44 -4.91 11.12 10.07
CA VAL A 44 -5.45 9.76 10.19
C VAL A 44 -4.59 8.84 9.34
N VAL A 45 -4.05 7.80 9.98
CA VAL A 45 -3.37 6.70 9.28
C VAL A 45 -4.40 5.58 9.07
N VAL A 46 -4.27 4.85 7.96
CA VAL A 46 -5.04 3.64 7.71
C VAL A 46 -4.11 2.59 7.12
N PHE A 47 -4.17 1.37 7.65
CA PHE A 47 -3.51 0.21 7.02
C PHE A 47 -4.51 -0.45 6.09
N VAL A 48 -4.11 -0.68 4.84
CA VAL A 48 -4.96 -1.28 3.82
C VAL A 48 -4.22 -2.44 3.17
N TRP A 49 -4.80 -3.64 3.29
CA TRP A 49 -4.27 -4.89 2.76
C TRP A 49 -5.22 -5.43 1.72
N TRP A 50 -4.72 -5.67 0.51
CA TRP A 50 -5.53 -6.11 -0.61
C TRP A 50 -4.75 -7.03 -1.53
N SER A 51 -5.50 -7.82 -2.29
CA SER A 51 -4.99 -8.66 -3.37
C SER A 51 -5.52 -8.14 -4.69
N CYS A 52 -4.95 -8.61 -5.81
CA CYS A 52 -5.40 -8.22 -7.14
C CYS A 52 -6.87 -8.58 -7.48
N GLU A 53 -7.58 -9.25 -6.57
CA GLU A 53 -8.97 -9.67 -6.70
C GLU A 53 -9.91 -9.00 -5.68
N ARG A 54 -9.42 -8.64 -4.48
CA ARG A 54 -10.26 -8.07 -3.41
C ARG A 54 -9.45 -7.44 -2.29
N LEU A 55 -10.11 -6.54 -1.56
CA LEU A 55 -9.69 -6.03 -0.25
C LEU A 55 -9.70 -7.17 0.79
N LEU A 56 -8.60 -7.34 1.53
CA LEU A 56 -8.44 -8.39 2.53
C LEU A 56 -8.74 -7.85 3.93
N HIS A 57 -8.18 -6.69 4.28
CA HIS A 57 -8.34 -6.05 5.58
C HIS A 57 -8.00 -4.56 5.48
N TYR A 58 -8.67 -3.74 6.27
CA TYR A 58 -8.17 -2.42 6.65
C TYR A 58 -8.31 -2.22 8.16
N GLU A 59 -7.46 -1.38 8.74
CA GLU A 59 -7.51 -1.03 10.16
C GLU A 59 -7.05 0.42 10.36
N PHE A 60 -7.77 1.13 11.23
CA PHE A 60 -7.37 2.44 11.72
C PHE A 60 -6.64 2.26 13.05
N PRO A 61 -5.32 2.52 13.11
CA PRO A 61 -4.60 2.50 14.37
C PRO A 61 -5.11 3.60 15.28
N LYS A 62 -4.97 3.39 16.60
CA LYS A 62 -5.36 4.39 17.60
C LYS A 62 -4.63 5.71 17.34
N HIS A 63 -5.36 6.80 17.49
CA HIS A 63 -4.86 8.15 17.22
C HIS A 63 -3.65 8.49 18.10
N GLY A 64 -2.61 9.06 17.50
CA GLY A 64 -1.39 9.48 18.22
C GLY A 64 -0.34 8.39 18.46
N GLY A 65 -0.58 7.15 18.03
CA GLY A 65 0.43 6.09 18.09
C GLY A 65 1.43 6.18 16.93
N THR A 66 2.73 6.14 17.24
CA THR A 66 3.78 5.91 16.24
C THR A 66 3.58 4.53 15.62
N ILE A 67 3.59 4.45 14.28
CA ILE A 67 3.61 3.16 13.58
C ILE A 67 4.95 2.48 13.91
N ASN A 68 4.91 1.45 14.76
CA ASN A 68 6.07 0.64 15.09
C ASN A 68 6.00 -0.71 14.38
N SER A 69 7.10 -1.46 14.40
CA SER A 69 7.19 -2.77 13.77
C SER A 69 6.26 -3.81 14.41
N GLU A 70 6.04 -3.75 15.72
CA GLU A 70 5.14 -4.67 16.43
C GLU A 70 3.70 -4.57 15.92
N LEU A 71 3.18 -3.34 15.77
CA LEU A 71 1.85 -3.12 15.20
C LEU A 71 1.76 -3.68 13.78
N TYR A 72 2.82 -3.51 13.00
CA TYR A 72 2.89 -4.05 11.64
C TYR A 72 2.88 -5.58 11.62
N CYS A 73 3.65 -6.25 12.49
CA CYS A 73 3.61 -7.71 12.66
C CYS A 73 2.21 -8.21 13.04
N GLN A 74 1.56 -7.55 14.00
CA GLN A 74 0.19 -7.92 14.41
C GLN A 74 -0.81 -7.79 13.26
N LEU A 75 -0.66 -6.78 12.41
CA LEU A 75 -1.48 -6.61 11.22
C LEU A 75 -1.20 -7.70 10.18
N LEU A 76 0.07 -8.08 9.98
CA LEU A 76 0.44 -9.19 9.11
C LEU A 76 -0.20 -10.50 9.56
N ASP A 77 -0.16 -10.82 10.85
CA ASP A 77 -0.78 -12.03 11.40
C ASP A 77 -2.30 -12.05 11.15
N LYS A 78 -2.98 -10.92 11.42
CA LYS A 78 -4.42 -10.76 11.12
C LYS A 78 -4.72 -10.97 9.63
N VAL A 79 -3.90 -10.42 8.75
CA VAL A 79 -4.07 -10.54 7.30
C VAL A 79 -3.82 -11.96 6.85
N HIS A 80 -2.77 -12.60 7.36
CA HIS A 80 -2.44 -14.00 7.08
C HIS A 80 -3.60 -14.91 7.50
N GLN A 81 -4.13 -14.77 8.71
CA GLN A 81 -5.27 -15.55 9.19
C GLN A 81 -6.50 -15.38 8.29
N LYS A 82 -6.85 -14.14 7.93
CA LYS A 82 -7.97 -13.86 7.02
C LYS A 82 -7.73 -14.44 5.63
N LEU A 83 -6.50 -14.41 5.16
CA LEU A 83 -6.12 -14.98 3.87
C LEU A 83 -6.25 -16.51 3.89
N SER A 84 -5.77 -17.17 4.95
CA SER A 84 -5.87 -18.62 5.15
C SER A 84 -7.33 -19.08 5.19
N GLN A 85 -8.22 -18.33 5.86
CA GLN A 85 -9.65 -18.64 5.88
C GLN A 85 -10.32 -18.42 4.52
N LYS A 86 -10.01 -17.30 3.84
CA LYS A 86 -10.70 -16.92 2.60
C LYS A 86 -10.13 -17.61 1.34
N ARG A 87 -8.87 -18.06 1.38
CA ARG A 87 -8.13 -18.71 0.29
C ARG A 87 -7.07 -19.68 0.83
N PRO A 88 -7.48 -20.80 1.44
CA PRO A 88 -6.54 -21.77 2.00
C PRO A 88 -5.57 -22.33 0.94
N SER A 89 -6.01 -22.48 -0.31
CA SER A 89 -5.17 -22.96 -1.41
C SER A 89 -3.99 -22.03 -1.75
N LEU A 90 -4.14 -20.71 -1.62
CA LEU A 90 -3.03 -19.76 -1.84
C LEU A 90 -1.96 -19.90 -0.77
N VAL A 91 -2.38 -20.08 0.47
CA VAL A 91 -1.46 -20.20 1.61
C VAL A 91 -0.74 -21.54 1.58
N ASN A 92 -1.47 -22.63 1.32
CA ASN A 92 -0.92 -23.99 1.43
C ASN A 92 -0.10 -24.44 0.22
N ILE A 93 -0.32 -23.88 -0.99
CA ILE A 93 0.32 -24.40 -2.22
C ILE A 93 1.51 -23.55 -2.67
N LYS A 94 1.39 -22.21 -2.58
CA LYS A 94 2.37 -21.30 -3.18
C LYS A 94 2.99 -20.31 -2.20
N GLY A 95 2.34 -20.10 -1.06
CA GLY A 95 2.66 -19.00 -0.17
C GLY A 95 2.27 -17.64 -0.78
N PRO A 96 1.74 -16.69 0.02
CA PRO A 96 1.48 -15.35 -0.47
C PRO A 96 2.78 -14.56 -0.64
N ILE A 97 2.88 -13.80 -1.73
CA ILE A 97 3.96 -12.81 -1.92
C ILE A 97 3.45 -11.48 -1.37
N LEU A 98 4.17 -10.93 -0.37
CA LEU A 98 3.87 -9.62 0.17
C LEU A 98 4.60 -8.53 -0.64
N LEU A 99 3.86 -7.51 -1.07
CA LEU A 99 4.41 -6.28 -1.63
C LEU A 99 4.05 -5.13 -0.71
N HIS A 100 5.07 -4.43 -0.22
CA HIS A 100 4.97 -3.30 0.68
C HIS A 100 6.13 -2.33 0.41
N ASP A 101 6.05 -1.11 0.95
CA ASP A 101 7.15 -0.15 0.85
C ASP A 101 8.25 -0.43 1.87
N ASN A 102 9.38 0.26 1.72
CA ASN A 102 10.56 0.10 2.57
C ASN A 102 10.55 1.04 3.78
N GLU A 103 9.38 1.43 4.31
CA GLU A 103 9.34 2.26 5.52
C GLU A 103 9.99 1.54 6.72
N HIS A 104 10.63 2.30 7.62
CA HIS A 104 11.40 1.77 8.76
C HIS A 104 10.68 0.68 9.60
N PRO A 105 9.37 0.78 9.95
CA PRO A 105 8.68 -0.30 10.65
C PRO A 105 8.53 -1.59 9.84
N HIS A 106 8.63 -1.54 8.52
CA HIS A 106 8.43 -2.67 7.61
C HIS A 106 9.70 -3.49 7.33
N ILE A 107 10.88 -2.90 7.54
CA ILE A 107 12.19 -3.53 7.32
C ILE A 107 12.90 -3.87 8.63
N SER A 108 12.19 -3.81 9.76
CA SER A 108 12.74 -4.16 11.06
C SER A 108 13.13 -5.64 11.13
N ARG A 109 14.05 -6.01 12.03
CA ARG A 109 14.43 -7.42 12.23
C ARG A 109 13.29 -8.30 12.76
N ILE A 110 12.18 -7.72 13.22
CA ILE A 110 11.01 -8.45 13.72
C ILE A 110 10.05 -8.78 12.56
N THR A 111 10.18 -8.05 11.44
CA THR A 111 9.32 -8.17 10.26
C THR A 111 9.94 -9.00 9.12
N LEU A 112 11.25 -9.28 9.19
CA LEU A 112 12.03 -10.12 8.26
C LEU A 112 12.24 -11.51 8.86
#